data_AF-A0A7C7G5Z4-F1
#
_entry.id   AF-A0A7C7G5Z4-F1
#
_cell.length_a   1.000
_cell.length_b   1.000
_cell.length_c   1.000
_cell.angle_alpha   90.00
_cell.angle_beta   90.00
_cell.angle_gamma   90.00
#
_symmetry.space_group_name_H-M   'P 1'
#
loop_
_entity.id
_entity.type
_entity.pdbx_description
1 polymer ?
#
loop_
_entity_poly.entity_id
_entity_poly.type
_entity_poly.pdbx_seq_one_letter_code
_entity_poly.pdbx_strand_id
1 'polypeptide(L)'
;MNMKETLALGNMKNIKVEVLPPAIEKDNNQNEDLQDDYEYSRKNLRELIEKGGDALDSILDLAKDSDHPRAYEVVGQILRSVVDANKDLIGLQQQMKKITEEEGPRRVNALFVGSTHDLQKLLKGGKLPEKE
;
A
#
# COMPACT_ATOMS: atom_id res chain seq x y z
N MET A 1 44.78 67.70 -13.03
CA MET A 1 45.60 66.55 -13.48
C MET A 1 44.77 65.31 -13.24
N ASN A 2 44.70 64.42 -14.24
CA ASN A 2 44.09 63.08 -14.33
C ASN A 2 43.91 62.32 -12.98
N MET A 3 42.98 61.38 -12.81
CA MET A 3 42.59 60.31 -13.74
C MET A 3 41.39 59.53 -13.16
N LYS A 4 40.42 59.20 -14.03
CA LYS A 4 39.64 57.97 -14.12
C LYS A 4 39.51 57.08 -12.87
N GLU A 5 38.27 56.86 -12.42
CA GLU A 5 37.71 55.51 -12.29
C GLU A 5 36.18 55.56 -12.19
N THR A 6 35.56 55.60 -13.37
CA THR A 6 34.18 55.16 -13.58
C THR A 6 34.18 53.65 -13.64
N LEU A 7 33.68 52.97 -12.62
CA LEU A 7 33.35 51.54 -12.70
C LEU A 7 31.94 51.29 -12.14
N ALA A 8 31.02 51.27 -13.11
CA ALA A 8 29.89 50.34 -13.20
C ALA A 8 28.85 50.32 -12.07
N LEU A 9 27.94 51.29 -12.10
CA LEU A 9 26.52 51.01 -11.79
C LEU A 9 25.94 50.18 -12.95
N GLY A 10 26.28 48.89 -12.97
CA GLY A 10 25.83 47.94 -13.98
C GLY A 10 24.75 47.02 -13.42
N ASN A 11 23.49 47.40 -13.65
CA ASN A 11 22.36 46.49 -13.87
C ASN A 11 22.05 45.45 -12.77
N MET A 12 21.23 45.84 -11.79
CA MET A 12 20.33 44.88 -11.11
C MET A 12 19.31 44.37 -12.12
N LYS A 13 19.67 43.30 -12.84
CA LYS A 13 18.77 42.55 -13.71
C LYS A 13 18.00 41.57 -12.83
N ASN A 14 16.69 41.83 -12.71
CA ASN A 14 15.64 40.93 -12.21
C ASN A 14 16.09 39.50 -11.86
N ILE A 15 16.25 39.24 -10.56
CA ILE A 15 16.28 37.88 -10.04
C ILE A 15 14.85 37.34 -10.17
N LYS A 16 14.62 36.52 -11.19
CA LYS A 16 13.39 35.74 -11.34
C LYS A 16 13.44 34.67 -10.25
N VAL A 17 12.74 34.91 -9.14
CA VAL A 17 12.54 33.92 -8.09
C VAL A 17 11.70 32.81 -8.70
N GLU A 18 12.35 31.71 -9.05
CA GLU A 18 11.69 30.47 -9.43
C GLU A 18 11.10 29.89 -8.16
N VAL A 19 9.80 30.15 -7.97
CA VAL A 19 8.99 29.58 -6.90
C VAL A 19 9.03 28.07 -7.12
N LEU A 20 9.73 27.34 -6.25
CA LEU A 20 9.64 25.88 -6.21
C LEU A 20 8.15 25.51 -6.16
N PRO A 21 7.69 24.53 -6.96
CA PRO A 21 6.32 24.05 -6.84
C PRO A 21 6.06 23.64 -5.39
N PRO A 22 4.86 23.93 -4.85
CA PRO A 22 4.53 23.54 -3.49
C PRO A 22 4.81 22.05 -3.33
N ALA A 23 5.52 21.69 -2.26
CA ALA A 23 5.68 20.30 -1.88
C ALA A 23 4.30 19.65 -1.91
N ILE A 24 4.14 18.62 -2.72
CA ILE A 24 2.91 17.85 -2.84
C ILE A 24 2.58 17.40 -1.42
N GLU A 25 1.58 18.02 -0.81
CA GLU A 25 1.00 17.56 0.43
C GLU A 25 0.62 16.11 0.16
N LYS A 26 1.23 15.16 0.87
CA LYS A 26 0.82 13.76 0.78
C LYS A 26 -0.66 13.75 1.13
N ASP A 27 -1.48 13.54 0.11
CA ASP A 27 -2.91 13.60 0.22
C ASP A 27 -3.33 12.53 1.22
N ASN A 28 -3.81 12.94 2.40
CA ASN A 28 -4.30 12.01 3.41
C ASN A 28 -5.48 11.17 2.87
N ASN A 29 -6.04 11.56 1.72
CA ASN A 29 -7.09 10.85 1.00
C ASN A 29 -6.63 9.52 0.39
N GLN A 30 -5.32 9.33 0.11
CA GLN A 30 -4.84 8.11 -0.56
C GLN A 30 -5.10 6.83 0.27
N ASN A 31 -5.09 6.94 1.59
CA ASN A 31 -5.34 5.80 2.47
C ASN A 31 -6.82 5.47 2.63
N GLU A 32 -7.71 6.47 2.56
CA GLU A 32 -9.16 6.24 2.52
C GLU A 32 -9.56 5.61 1.17
N ASP A 33 -9.07 6.17 0.05
CA ASP A 33 -9.32 5.63 -1.28
C ASP A 33 -8.89 4.15 -1.41
N LEU A 34 -7.72 3.80 -0.84
CA LEU A 34 -7.18 2.44 -0.87
C LEU A 34 -8.00 1.46 -0.01
N GLN A 35 -8.51 1.92 1.13
CA GLN A 35 -9.38 1.12 2.00
C GLN A 35 -10.72 0.84 1.30
N ASP A 36 -11.30 1.86 0.65
CA ASP A 36 -12.57 1.78 -0.06
C ASP A 36 -12.47 0.85 -1.28
N ASP A 37 -11.41 0.97 -2.08
CA ASP A 37 -11.15 0.10 -3.24
C ASP A 37 -10.99 -1.37 -2.82
N TYR A 38 -10.32 -1.60 -1.69
CA TYR A 38 -10.19 -2.94 -1.13
C TYR A 38 -11.52 -3.51 -0.68
N GLU A 39 -12.32 -2.75 0.06
CA GLU A 39 -13.62 -3.21 0.54
C GLU A 39 -14.57 -3.50 -0.63
N TYR A 40 -14.59 -2.62 -1.63
CA TYR A 40 -15.37 -2.81 -2.85
C TYR A 40 -14.94 -4.08 -3.60
N SER A 41 -13.64 -4.26 -3.83
CA SER A 41 -13.08 -5.42 -4.52
C SER A 41 -13.38 -6.72 -3.77
N ARG A 42 -13.22 -6.70 -2.44
CA ARG A 42 -13.51 -7.84 -1.56
C ARG A 42 -14.99 -8.21 -1.60
N LYS A 43 -15.88 -7.22 -1.55
CA LYS A 43 -17.33 -7.42 -1.63
C LYS A 43 -17.71 -8.03 -2.99
N ASN A 44 -17.21 -7.46 -4.09
CA ASN A 44 -17.49 -7.96 -5.43
C ASN A 44 -17.04 -9.42 -5.60
N LEU A 45 -15.84 -9.77 -5.15
CA LEU A 45 -15.34 -11.14 -5.20
C LEU A 45 -16.21 -12.10 -4.37
N ARG A 46 -16.66 -11.69 -3.18
CA ARG A 46 -17.58 -12.47 -2.35
C ARG A 46 -18.91 -12.73 -3.04
N GLU A 47 -19.51 -11.69 -3.63
CA GLU A 47 -20.75 -11.83 -4.39
C GLU A 47 -20.59 -12.75 -5.61
N LEU A 48 -19.45 -12.67 -6.31
CA LEU A 48 -19.13 -13.57 -7.44
C LEU A 48 -19.02 -15.03 -6.99
N ILE A 49 -18.42 -15.29 -5.83
CA ILE A 49 -18.30 -16.65 -5.28
C ILE A 49 -19.68 -17.20 -4.90
N GLU A 50 -20.51 -16.39 -4.25
CA GLU A 50 -21.87 -16.79 -3.84
C GLU A 50 -22.75 -17.07 -5.07
N LYS A 51 -22.87 -16.11 -5.98
CA LYS A 51 -23.63 -16.27 -7.23
C LYS A 51 -23.09 -17.40 -8.09
N GLY A 52 -21.77 -17.61 -8.08
CA GLY A 52 -21.11 -18.71 -8.77
C GLY A 52 -21.45 -20.09 -8.19
N GLY A 53 -21.60 -20.18 -6.86
CA GLY A 53 -22.09 -21.39 -6.18
C GLY A 53 -23.54 -21.71 -6.53
N ASP A 54 -24.43 -20.72 -6.46
CA ASP A 54 -25.84 -20.88 -6.82
C ASP A 54 -26.03 -21.27 -8.30
N ALA A 55 -25.25 -20.66 -9.19
CA ALA A 55 -25.23 -21.00 -10.60
C ALA A 55 -24.69 -22.42 -10.84
N LEU A 56 -23.68 -22.84 -10.08
CA LEU A 56 -23.14 -24.19 -10.11
C LEU A 56 -24.21 -25.21 -9.78
N ASP A 57 -24.95 -25.02 -8.68
CA ASP A 57 -26.00 -25.94 -8.25
C ASP A 57 -27.12 -26.01 -9.30
N SER A 58 -27.57 -24.86 -9.80
CA SER A 58 -28.62 -24.78 -10.82
C SER A 58 -28.24 -25.49 -12.12
N ILE A 59 -26.99 -25.32 -12.56
CA ILE A 59 -26.48 -25.95 -13.79
C ILE A 59 -26.18 -27.43 -13.56
N LEU A 60 -25.74 -27.82 -12.36
CA LEU A 60 -25.54 -29.22 -12.00
C LEU A 60 -26.86 -29.99 -12.08
N ASP A 61 -27.96 -29.40 -11.60
CA ASP A 61 -29.28 -30.03 -11.70
C ASP A 61 -29.75 -30.14 -13.16
N LEU A 62 -29.53 -29.10 -13.97
CA LEU A 62 -29.78 -29.17 -15.42
C LEU A 62 -28.89 -30.23 -16.12
N ALA A 63 -27.64 -30.39 -15.68
CA ALA A 63 -26.71 -31.37 -16.21
C ALA A 63 -27.14 -32.81 -15.88
N LYS A 64 -27.68 -33.05 -14.68
CA LYS A 64 -28.26 -34.34 -14.29
C LYS A 64 -29.51 -34.66 -15.10
N ASP A 65 -30.39 -33.69 -15.32
CA ASP A 65 -31.63 -33.89 -16.08
C ASP A 65 -31.38 -34.13 -17.58
N SER A 66 -30.38 -33.46 -18.15
CA SER A 66 -30.06 -33.56 -19.58
C SER A 66 -29.17 -34.74 -19.95
N ASP A 67 -28.51 -35.37 -18.97
CA ASP A 67 -27.54 -36.47 -19.11
C ASP A 67 -26.49 -36.25 -20.22
N HIS A 68 -26.20 -34.98 -20.52
CA HIS A 68 -25.37 -34.58 -21.65
C HIS A 68 -23.94 -34.29 -21.16
N PRO A 69 -22.90 -34.99 -21.68
CA PRO A 69 -21.51 -34.80 -21.22
C PRO A 69 -21.01 -33.35 -21.28
N ARG A 70 -21.53 -32.56 -22.24
CA ARG A 70 -21.17 -31.17 -22.42
C ARG A 70 -21.67 -30.25 -21.31
N ALA A 71 -22.77 -30.59 -20.64
CA ALA A 71 -23.26 -29.82 -19.50
C ALA A 71 -22.28 -29.91 -18.32
N TYR A 72 -21.72 -31.10 -18.06
CA TYR A 72 -20.70 -31.30 -17.04
C TYR A 72 -19.37 -30.59 -17.35
N GLU A 73 -19.00 -30.43 -18.63
CA GLU A 73 -17.83 -29.62 -19.01
C GLU A 73 -18.03 -28.15 -18.62
N VAL A 74 -19.23 -27.61 -18.86
CA VAL A 74 -19.56 -26.22 -18.48
C VAL A 74 -19.57 -26.05 -16.96
N VAL A 75 -20.11 -27.02 -16.22
CA VAL A 75 -20.00 -27.07 -14.75
C VAL A 75 -18.53 -27.00 -14.31
N GLY A 76 -17.66 -27.78 -14.93
CA GLY A 76 -16.21 -27.75 -14.66
C GLY A 76 -15.56 -26.41 -14.97
N GLN A 77 -16.02 -25.71 -16.02
CA GLN A 77 -15.55 -24.35 -16.34
C GLN A 77 -16.00 -23.33 -15.30
N ILE A 78 -17.26 -23.38 -14.86
CA ILE A 78 -17.79 -22.47 -13.83
C ILE A 78 -17.08 -22.73 -12.50
N LEU A 79 -16.89 -23.99 -12.13
CA LEU A 79 -16.13 -24.36 -10.93
C LEU A 79 -14.72 -23.79 -10.96
N ARG A 80 -14.05 -23.85 -12.11
CA ARG A 80 -12.72 -23.23 -12.26
C ARG A 80 -12.79 -21.72 -12.03
N SER A 81 -13.75 -21.03 -12.62
CA SER A 81 -13.95 -19.58 -12.41
C SER A 81 -14.21 -19.23 -10.94
N VAL A 82 -15.02 -20.02 -10.23
CA VAL A 82 -15.28 -19.81 -8.78
C VAL A 82 -14.02 -20.07 -7.94
N VAL A 83 -13.23 -21.08 -8.29
CA VAL A 83 -11.95 -21.35 -7.63
C VAL A 83 -10.96 -20.21 -7.86
N ASP A 84 -10.89 -19.67 -9.08
CA ASP A 84 -9.98 -18.57 -9.39
C ASP A 84 -10.42 -17.27 -8.69
N ALA A 85 -11.72 -16.95 -8.64
CA ALA A 85 -12.24 -15.84 -7.84
C ALA A 85 -11.93 -15.98 -6.33
N ASN A 86 -11.95 -17.21 -5.81
CA ASN A 86 -11.51 -17.49 -4.43
C ASN A 86 -10.01 -17.25 -4.23
N LYS A 87 -9.17 -17.62 -5.19
CA LYS A 87 -7.72 -17.33 -5.13
C LYS A 87 -7.47 -15.82 -5.19
N ASP A 88 -8.17 -15.11 -6.05
CA ASP A 88 -8.05 -13.65 -6.17
C ASP A 88 -8.45 -12.96 -4.86
N LEU A 89 -9.48 -13.46 -4.18
CA LEU A 89 -9.86 -12.97 -2.85
C LEU A 89 -8.76 -13.18 -1.81
N ILE A 90 -8.08 -14.32 -1.83
CA ILE A 90 -6.93 -14.59 -0.95
C ILE A 90 -5.74 -13.70 -1.34
N GLY A 91 -5.49 -13.52 -2.63
CA GLY A 91 -4.45 -12.64 -3.17
C GLY A 91 -4.64 -11.20 -2.72
N LEU A 92 -5.87 -10.69 -2.81
CA LEU A 92 -6.27 -9.35 -2.36
C LEU A 92 -5.96 -9.17 -0.86
N GLN A 93 -6.31 -10.16 -0.03
CA GLN A 93 -6.00 -10.15 1.40
C GLN A 93 -4.49 -10.05 1.67
N GLN A 94 -3.68 -10.78 0.91
CA GLN A 94 -2.23 -10.77 1.04
C GLN A 94 -1.62 -9.44 0.57
N GLN A 95 -2.12 -8.87 -0.53
CA GLN A 95 -1.67 -7.58 -1.04
C GLN A 95 -1.94 -6.47 -0.04
N MET A 96 -3.15 -6.41 0.55
CA MET A 96 -3.43 -5.44 1.60
C MET A 96 -2.52 -5.58 2.80
N LYS A 97 -2.29 -6.81 3.28
CA LYS A 97 -1.39 -7.05 4.42
C LYS A 97 0.03 -6.54 4.12
N LYS A 98 0.53 -6.74 2.90
CA LYS A 98 1.84 -6.24 2.48
C LYS A 98 1.89 -4.71 2.45
N ILE A 99 0.87 -4.07 1.87
CA ILE A 99 0.77 -2.60 1.82
C ILE A 99 0.74 -2.02 3.24
N THR A 100 -0.11 -2.58 4.13
CA THR A 100 -0.18 -2.14 5.53
C THR A 100 1.10 -2.43 6.33
N GLU A 101 1.81 -3.53 6.06
CA GLU A 101 3.10 -3.83 6.70
C GLU A 101 4.23 -2.89 6.26
N GLU A 102 4.18 -2.35 5.04
CA GLU A 102 5.14 -1.34 4.57
C GLU A 102 4.89 0.04 5.19
N GLU A 103 3.64 0.38 5.54
CA GLU A 103 3.30 1.67 6.16
C GLU A 103 3.37 1.67 7.71
N GLY A 104 3.40 0.50 8.35
CA GLY A 104 3.50 0.39 9.81
C GLY A 104 4.90 0.74 10.35
N PRO A 105 5.03 1.47 11.48
CA PRO A 105 6.34 1.70 12.08
C PRO A 105 6.94 0.34 12.47
N ARG A 106 8.01 -0.06 11.78
CA ARG A 106 8.86 -1.18 12.21
C ARG A 106 9.33 -0.84 13.62
N ARG A 107 8.62 -1.34 14.64
CA ARG A 107 9.14 -1.36 16.01
C ARG A 107 10.29 -2.33 16.01
N VAL A 108 11.45 -1.85 15.60
CA VAL A 108 12.72 -2.47 15.90
C VAL A 108 12.79 -2.37 17.42
N ASN A 109 12.59 -3.49 18.11
CA ASN A 109 12.83 -3.58 19.54
C ASN A 109 14.28 -3.13 19.75
N ALA A 110 14.48 -1.87 20.13
CA ALA A 110 15.77 -1.35 20.56
C ALA A 110 16.05 -1.99 21.93
N LEU A 111 16.40 -3.28 21.89
CA LEU A 111 16.78 -4.04 23.05
C LEU A 111 18.08 -3.41 23.55
N PHE A 112 17.99 -2.58 24.58
CA PHE A 112 19.14 -1.95 25.19
C PHE A 112 19.95 -3.03 25.91
N VAL A 113 21.08 -3.42 25.32
CA VAL A 113 22.00 -4.39 25.92
C VAL A 113 23.01 -3.62 26.78
N GLY A 114 22.65 -3.37 28.03
CA GLY A 114 23.47 -2.65 29.00
C GLY A 114 22.95 -2.83 30.43
N SER A 115 23.62 -2.23 31.41
CA SER A 115 23.21 -2.34 32.81
C SER A 115 21.99 -1.45 33.11
N THR A 116 21.22 -1.78 34.13
CA THR A 116 20.09 -0.95 34.62
C THR A 116 20.55 0.49 34.95
N HIS A 117 21.82 0.67 35.32
CA HIS A 117 22.44 1.97 35.58
C HIS A 117 22.59 2.82 34.31
N ASP A 118 22.95 2.19 33.19
CA ASP A 118 23.12 2.89 31.92
C ASP A 118 21.78 3.34 31.32
N LEU A 119 20.72 2.53 31.51
CA LEU A 119 19.33 2.93 31.24
C LEU A 119 18.93 4.16 32.07
N GLN A 120 19.27 4.17 33.36
CA GLN A 120 18.91 5.27 34.25
C GLN A 120 19.65 6.57 33.90
N LYS A 121 20.88 6.50 33.39
CA LYS A 121 21.62 7.66 32.86
C LYS A 121 21.01 8.19 31.56
N LEU A 122 20.59 7.30 30.67
CA LEU A 122 19.97 7.65 29.39
C LEU A 122 18.63 8.39 29.60
N LEU A 123 17.81 7.91 30.54
CA LEU A 123 16.56 8.57 30.96
C LEU A 123 16.79 9.95 31.60
N LYS A 124 17.96 10.17 32.20
CA LYS A 124 18.36 11.46 32.81
C LYS A 124 19.09 12.38 31.83
N GLY A 125 19.17 12.04 30.55
CA GLY A 125 19.83 12.84 29.50
C GLY A 125 21.37 12.78 29.54
N GLY A 126 21.94 11.78 30.22
CA GLY A 126 23.39 11.59 30.30
C GLY A 126 23.95 10.85 29.09
N LYS A 127 25.14 11.24 28.63
CA LYS A 127 25.89 10.53 27.57
C LYS A 127 26.35 9.15 28.07
N LEU A 128 26.28 8.14 27.21
CA LEU A 128 26.78 6.80 27.48
C LEU A 128 28.31 6.82 27.63
N PRO A 129 28.89 5.95 28.47
CA PRO A 129 30.35 5.77 28.49
C PRO A 129 30.81 5.24 27.13
N GLU A 130 31.81 5.88 26.53
CA GLU A 130 32.51 5.32 25.38
C GLU A 130 33.23 4.04 25.84
N LYS A 131 33.00 2.94 25.13
CA LYS A 131 33.74 1.70 25.36
C LYS A 131 35.14 1.87 24.75
N GLU A 132 36.16 1.65 25.57
CA GLU A 132 37.52 1.29 25.10
C GLU A 132 37.50 -0.06 24.37
#